data_AF-R7CTV8-F1
#
_entry.id   AF-R7CTV8-F1
#
_cell.length_a   1.000
_cell.length_b   1.000
_cell.length_c   1.000
_cell.angle_alpha   90.00
_cell.angle_beta   90.00
_cell.angle_gamma   90.00
#
_symmetry.space_group_name_H-M   'P 1'
#
loop_
_entity.id
_entity.type
_entity.pdbx_description
1 polymer ?
#
loop_
_entity_poly.entity_id
_entity_poly.type
_entity_poly.pdbx_seq_one_letter_code
_entity_poly.pdbx_strand_id
1 'polypeptide(L)'
;MKKLLLIWLAWVVIGGLSAQNNNCADMSALLENKVWKVQLPQDKQYAIEMEFRNAEWRSVFLYDAKRKETFYSYSLCGDTIKVFESGKNYIIQELTDSILVFQYLPVTLTIGIGPVRCMTDNTLQGQWENENRLDSIWREEISWNLGVLDMSGKPFKDLSAIEPPRWAKWNYDLGKYYTSQMVYPEELLKKNQTGYSVVMFSIDTLGLPRGINILTSKHKDFDKEVVRLTKELPHCLPCRDKDGKRMECFYTVYVPFLPQHYRDRVKADSIAAESEKQMFVEWEAISYFQDGNPWSVQNYIIQHVKYGPNLLGDKQQARGIYTVRINSYGEVYDAKVVRSCSIQDWDDQVLEIVRKMPRWTPTINYYGKGEYRESVWTIPIVFKRNGSLIAHTTEKHLEVGVPVCYLNERGDTIVPYNKYKFCQTDTIRNIGFVYEYKQDARIVCINNQGKELFYVFKHDNGPDYIREGLFRIMDENELIGFADSLGNVVIKPQFKFAFPFKNGKARITFTGEKTAISNGEHHEWVSNEWQYINKKGKLLP
;
A
#
# COMPACT_ATOMS: atom_id res chain seq x y z
N MET A 1 -74.60 -62.44 -13.41
CA MET A 1 -73.50 -62.26 -14.37
C MET A 1 -73.14 -60.78 -14.43
N LYS A 2 -71.86 -60.44 -14.17
CA LYS A 2 -71.01 -59.35 -14.74
C LYS A 2 -71.73 -58.03 -15.15
N LYS A 3 -71.33 -56.81 -14.76
CA LYS A 3 -70.01 -56.25 -14.39
C LYS A 3 -70.20 -54.88 -13.72
N LEU A 4 -69.38 -54.62 -12.70
CA LEU A 4 -69.05 -53.31 -12.13
C LEU A 4 -68.23 -52.46 -13.12
N LEU A 5 -68.41 -51.14 -13.11
CA LEU A 5 -67.30 -50.16 -13.10
C LEU A 5 -67.82 -48.79 -12.66
N LEU A 6 -67.56 -48.44 -11.41
CA LEU A 6 -67.70 -47.10 -10.85
C LEU A 6 -66.52 -46.24 -11.33
N ILE A 7 -66.83 -45.06 -11.85
CA ILE A 7 -65.90 -43.95 -12.06
C ILE A 7 -65.68 -43.30 -10.68
N TRP A 8 -64.49 -43.45 -10.12
CA TRP A 8 -64.06 -42.73 -8.92
C TRP A 8 -63.56 -41.34 -9.31
N LEU A 9 -64.16 -40.31 -8.72
CA LEU A 9 -63.64 -38.94 -8.68
C LEU A 9 -62.26 -38.95 -7.99
N ALA A 10 -61.22 -38.52 -8.70
CA ALA A 10 -60.02 -37.98 -8.07
C ALA A 10 -60.13 -36.45 -8.04
N TRP A 11 -60.61 -35.93 -6.92
CA TRP A 11 -60.30 -34.57 -6.50
C TRP A 11 -58.78 -34.46 -6.33
N VAL A 12 -58.09 -33.98 -7.37
CA VAL A 12 -56.78 -33.36 -7.16
C VAL A 12 -57.07 -32.01 -6.51
N VAL A 13 -56.81 -31.96 -5.21
CA VAL A 13 -56.74 -30.74 -4.43
C VAL A 13 -55.71 -29.83 -5.11
N ILE A 14 -56.18 -28.85 -5.86
CA ILE A 14 -55.41 -27.64 -6.16
C ILE A 14 -55.30 -26.93 -4.82
N GLY A 15 -54.27 -27.30 -4.06
CA GLY A 15 -53.89 -26.60 -2.85
C GLY A 15 -53.58 -25.16 -3.24
N GLY A 16 -54.37 -24.23 -2.70
CA GLY A 16 -54.21 -22.82 -2.93
C GLY A 16 -52.77 -22.39 -2.66
N LEU A 17 -52.23 -21.64 -3.62
CA LEU A 17 -51.00 -20.88 -3.47
C LEU A 17 -50.96 -20.19 -2.11
N SER A 18 -50.00 -20.55 -1.25
CA SER A 18 -49.48 -19.54 -0.34
C SER A 18 -48.78 -18.52 -1.23
N ALA A 19 -49.39 -17.35 -1.36
CA ALA A 19 -48.84 -16.21 -2.08
C ALA A 19 -47.43 -15.90 -1.55
N GLN A 20 -46.39 -16.40 -2.23
CA GLN A 20 -45.12 -15.72 -2.26
C GLN A 20 -45.34 -14.47 -3.11
N ASN A 21 -45.01 -13.33 -2.52
CA ASN A 21 -45.14 -12.01 -3.09
C ASN A 21 -44.16 -11.89 -4.27
N ASN A 22 -44.55 -12.42 -5.44
CA ASN A 22 -43.66 -12.58 -6.58
C ASN A 22 -43.59 -11.29 -7.40
N ASN A 23 -42.88 -10.29 -6.86
CA ASN A 23 -42.37 -9.23 -7.70
C ASN A 23 -41.23 -9.81 -8.55
N CYS A 24 -41.24 -9.55 -9.86
CA CYS A 24 -40.23 -10.03 -10.81
C CYS A 24 -38.80 -9.70 -10.36
N ALA A 25 -38.63 -8.60 -9.61
CA ALA A 25 -37.34 -8.19 -9.03
C ALA A 25 -36.83 -9.15 -7.94
N ASP A 26 -37.68 -9.59 -7.02
CA ASP A 26 -37.30 -10.53 -5.96
C ASP A 26 -36.96 -11.92 -6.55
N MET A 27 -37.69 -12.34 -7.60
CA MET A 27 -37.44 -13.60 -8.30
C MET A 27 -36.10 -13.57 -9.07
N SER A 28 -35.83 -12.48 -9.79
CA SER A 28 -34.55 -12.27 -10.48
C SER A 28 -33.38 -12.33 -9.50
N ALA A 29 -33.49 -11.67 -8.35
CA ALA A 29 -32.46 -11.71 -7.33
C ALA A 29 -32.18 -13.14 -6.82
N LEU A 30 -33.23 -13.93 -6.54
CA LEU A 30 -33.07 -15.32 -6.09
C LEU A 30 -32.41 -16.21 -7.15
N LEU A 31 -32.79 -16.03 -8.42
CA LEU A 31 -32.25 -16.81 -9.54
C LEU A 31 -30.80 -16.46 -9.85
N GLU A 32 -30.48 -15.16 -9.95
CA GLU A 32 -29.19 -14.66 -10.42
C GLU A 32 -28.08 -14.74 -9.36
N ASN A 33 -28.45 -14.76 -8.08
CA ASN A 33 -27.48 -14.82 -7.00
C ASN A 33 -26.90 -16.22 -6.76
N LYS A 34 -27.21 -17.24 -7.57
CA LYS A 34 -26.86 -18.64 -7.28
C LYS A 34 -26.41 -19.40 -8.53
N VAL A 35 -25.60 -20.42 -8.30
CA VAL A 35 -25.38 -21.49 -9.27
C VAL A 35 -26.31 -22.65 -8.92
N TRP A 36 -27.10 -23.07 -9.89
CA TRP A 36 -28.11 -24.11 -9.76
C TRP A 36 -27.58 -25.40 -10.40
N LYS A 37 -27.44 -26.45 -9.60
CA LYS A 37 -26.95 -27.75 -10.06
C LYS A 37 -28.12 -28.71 -10.23
N VAL A 38 -28.26 -29.31 -11.41
CA VAL A 38 -29.33 -30.29 -11.67
C VAL A 38 -29.14 -31.52 -10.79
N GLN A 39 -30.19 -31.96 -10.11
CA GLN A 39 -30.19 -33.21 -9.37
C GLN A 39 -30.33 -34.38 -10.33
N LEU A 40 -29.32 -35.26 -10.38
CA LEU A 40 -29.29 -36.39 -11.32
C LEU A 40 -29.59 -37.73 -10.66
N PRO A 41 -30.13 -38.70 -11.42
CA PRO A 41 -30.17 -40.10 -11.02
C PRO A 41 -28.76 -40.66 -10.73
N GLN A 42 -28.63 -41.57 -9.76
CA GLN A 42 -27.36 -42.14 -9.26
C GLN A 42 -26.51 -42.87 -10.33
N ASP A 43 -27.06 -43.13 -11.51
CA ASP A 43 -26.52 -43.94 -12.60
C ASP A 43 -26.04 -43.14 -13.84
N LYS A 44 -26.04 -41.79 -13.78
CA LYS A 44 -25.66 -40.94 -14.94
C LYS A 44 -24.35 -40.17 -14.72
N GLN A 45 -23.47 -40.19 -15.73
CA GLN A 45 -22.11 -39.60 -15.71
C GLN A 45 -22.02 -38.14 -16.21
N TYR A 46 -23.12 -37.38 -16.24
CA TYR A 46 -23.06 -35.95 -16.60
C TYR A 46 -23.32 -35.05 -15.41
N ALA A 47 -23.00 -33.75 -15.52
CA ALA A 47 -23.43 -32.71 -14.59
C ALA A 47 -23.87 -31.47 -15.39
N ILE A 48 -24.93 -30.80 -14.91
CA ILE A 48 -25.42 -29.56 -15.49
C ILE A 48 -25.43 -28.49 -14.41
N GLU A 49 -24.73 -27.40 -14.67
CA GLU A 49 -24.77 -26.19 -13.86
C GLU A 49 -25.49 -25.10 -14.66
N MET A 50 -26.39 -24.39 -14.01
CA MET A 50 -27.15 -23.28 -14.56
C MET A 50 -26.83 -22.03 -13.75
N GLU A 51 -26.55 -20.96 -14.45
CA GLU A 51 -26.23 -19.67 -13.88
C GLU A 51 -27.07 -18.61 -14.60
N PHE A 52 -27.81 -17.79 -13.84
CA PHE A 52 -28.62 -16.70 -14.37
C PHE A 52 -27.89 -15.37 -14.11
N ARG A 53 -27.93 -14.44 -15.08
CA ARG A 53 -27.22 -13.16 -15.02
C ARG A 53 -27.94 -12.09 -15.85
N ASN A 54 -28.41 -10.97 -15.31
CA ASN A 54 -28.87 -9.80 -16.07
C ASN A 54 -29.56 -10.10 -17.43
N ALA A 55 -30.59 -10.95 -17.44
CA ALA A 55 -31.28 -11.40 -18.67
C ALA A 55 -30.50 -12.34 -19.63
N GLU A 56 -29.41 -12.95 -19.19
CA GLU A 56 -28.69 -14.06 -19.81
C GLU A 56 -28.64 -15.28 -18.87
N TRP A 57 -28.94 -16.46 -19.38
CA TRP A 57 -28.65 -17.71 -18.71
C TRP A 57 -27.38 -18.31 -19.33
N ARG A 58 -26.58 -18.98 -18.50
CA ARG A 58 -25.49 -19.85 -18.93
C ARG A 58 -25.76 -21.26 -18.41
N SER A 59 -25.60 -22.24 -19.29
CA SER A 59 -25.60 -23.65 -18.89
C SER A 59 -24.27 -24.29 -19.24
N VAL A 60 -23.69 -24.96 -18.26
CA VAL A 60 -22.45 -25.73 -18.39
C VAL A 60 -22.78 -27.20 -18.30
N PHE A 61 -22.44 -27.94 -19.35
CA PHE A 61 -22.62 -29.37 -19.46
C PHE A 61 -21.26 -30.06 -19.34
N LEU A 62 -21.14 -30.96 -18.37
CA LEU A 62 -19.98 -31.82 -18.19
C LEU A 62 -20.38 -33.25 -18.55
N TYR A 63 -19.73 -33.85 -19.54
CA TYR A 63 -19.91 -35.25 -19.95
C TYR A 63 -18.56 -35.82 -20.37
N ASP A 64 -18.16 -36.99 -19.84
CA ASP A 64 -16.84 -37.61 -20.11
C ASP A 64 -15.66 -36.62 -19.95
N ALA A 65 -15.68 -35.83 -18.87
CA ALA A 65 -14.71 -34.75 -18.59
C ALA A 65 -14.61 -33.63 -19.66
N LYS A 66 -15.46 -33.64 -20.71
CA LYS A 66 -15.57 -32.55 -21.68
C LYS A 66 -16.60 -31.54 -21.19
N ARG A 67 -16.16 -30.28 -21.09
CA ARG A 67 -16.98 -29.12 -20.73
C ARG A 67 -17.53 -28.46 -21.98
N LYS A 68 -18.85 -28.36 -22.08
CA LYS A 68 -19.56 -27.60 -23.13
C LYS A 68 -20.39 -26.50 -22.48
N GLU A 69 -20.31 -25.30 -23.02
CA GLU A 69 -21.03 -24.14 -22.49
C GLU A 69 -22.00 -23.59 -23.54
N THR A 70 -23.17 -23.16 -23.07
CA THR A 70 -24.18 -22.50 -23.89
C THR A 70 -24.74 -21.30 -23.15
N PHE A 71 -24.98 -20.22 -23.89
CA PHE A 71 -25.51 -18.95 -23.40
C PHE A 71 -26.81 -18.65 -24.15
N TYR A 72 -27.85 -18.26 -23.41
CA TYR A 72 -29.11 -17.81 -24.00
C TYR A 72 -29.61 -16.56 -23.27
N SER A 73 -30.17 -15.63 -24.02
CA SER A 73 -30.92 -14.50 -23.49
C SER A 73 -32.26 -14.99 -22.96
N TYR A 74 -32.68 -14.48 -21.79
CA TYR A 74 -33.96 -14.81 -21.18
C TYR A 74 -34.70 -13.57 -20.66
N SER A 75 -36.00 -13.70 -20.48
CA SER A 75 -36.81 -12.70 -19.77
C SER A 75 -37.71 -13.39 -18.75
N LEU A 76 -37.98 -12.69 -17.65
CA LEU A 76 -38.88 -13.13 -16.58
C LEU A 76 -40.21 -12.39 -16.68
N CYS A 77 -41.30 -13.14 -16.61
CA CYS A 77 -42.66 -12.59 -16.57
C CYS A 77 -43.51 -13.43 -15.62
N GLY A 78 -43.79 -12.90 -14.41
CA GLY A 78 -44.41 -13.69 -13.35
C GLY A 78 -43.50 -14.85 -12.96
N ASP A 79 -44.01 -16.07 -13.07
CA ASP A 79 -43.32 -17.34 -12.82
C ASP A 79 -42.72 -17.97 -14.10
N THR A 80 -42.76 -17.25 -15.23
CA THR A 80 -42.33 -17.79 -16.53
C THR A 80 -40.97 -17.25 -16.96
N ILE A 81 -40.09 -18.14 -17.44
CA ILE A 81 -38.81 -17.84 -18.09
C ILE A 81 -38.98 -18.03 -19.60
N LYS A 82 -38.79 -16.97 -20.37
CA LYS A 82 -38.80 -17.03 -21.84
C LYS A 82 -37.38 -16.92 -22.38
N VAL A 83 -36.91 -17.94 -23.09
CA VAL A 83 -35.56 -18.00 -23.68
C VAL A 83 -35.62 -17.67 -25.17
N PHE A 84 -34.97 -16.60 -25.58
CA PHE A 84 -35.18 -16.01 -26.92
C PHE A 84 -34.59 -16.84 -28.05
N GLU A 85 -33.34 -17.32 -27.93
CA GLU A 85 -32.62 -18.03 -29.00
C GLU A 85 -33.24 -19.40 -29.28
N SER A 86 -33.81 -20.04 -28.27
CA SER A 86 -34.43 -21.35 -28.40
C SER A 86 -35.95 -21.29 -28.62
N GLY A 87 -36.57 -20.11 -28.44
CA GLY A 87 -38.03 -19.94 -28.45
C GLY A 87 -38.77 -20.70 -27.34
N LYS A 88 -38.04 -21.19 -26.33
CA LYS A 88 -38.58 -22.05 -25.27
C LYS A 88 -39.14 -21.21 -24.14
N ASN A 89 -40.29 -21.63 -23.62
CA ASN A 89 -40.88 -21.09 -22.40
C ASN A 89 -40.77 -22.13 -21.29
N TYR A 90 -40.44 -21.69 -20.09
CA TYR A 90 -40.39 -22.53 -18.91
C TYR A 90 -41.25 -21.90 -17.82
N ILE A 91 -41.95 -22.73 -17.04
CA ILE A 91 -42.66 -22.31 -15.84
C ILE A 91 -41.87 -22.72 -14.61
N ILE A 92 -41.66 -21.80 -13.68
CA ILE A 92 -41.07 -22.04 -12.37
C ILE A 92 -42.16 -22.62 -11.47
N GLN A 93 -42.00 -23.87 -11.07
CA GLN A 93 -42.92 -24.57 -10.19
C GLN A 93 -42.58 -24.38 -8.71
N GLU A 94 -41.30 -24.25 -8.41
CA GLU A 94 -40.79 -24.02 -7.06
C GLU A 94 -39.54 -23.15 -7.18
N LEU A 95 -39.49 -22.06 -6.40
CA LEU A 95 -38.26 -21.30 -6.21
C LEU A 95 -38.14 -20.97 -4.73
N THR A 96 -37.16 -21.60 -4.10
CA THR A 96 -36.77 -21.33 -2.71
C THR A 96 -35.30 -20.97 -2.68
N ASP A 97 -34.76 -20.79 -1.47
CA ASP A 97 -33.35 -20.51 -1.33
C ASP A 97 -32.44 -21.65 -1.77
N SER A 98 -32.89 -22.90 -1.73
CA SER A 98 -32.06 -24.07 -2.05
C SER A 98 -32.55 -24.86 -3.25
N ILE A 99 -33.79 -24.66 -3.67
CA ILE A 99 -34.46 -25.47 -4.67
C ILE A 99 -35.03 -24.57 -5.77
N LEU A 100 -34.71 -24.93 -7.01
CA LEU A 100 -35.34 -24.40 -8.21
C LEU A 100 -35.94 -25.58 -8.97
N VAL A 101 -37.25 -25.57 -9.17
CA VAL A 101 -37.96 -26.52 -10.03
C VAL A 101 -38.59 -25.75 -11.17
N PHE A 102 -38.24 -26.11 -12.41
CA PHE A 102 -38.87 -25.51 -13.58
C PHE A 102 -39.21 -26.57 -14.63
N GLN A 103 -40.28 -26.32 -15.37
CA GLN A 103 -40.78 -27.24 -16.39
C GLN A 103 -40.85 -26.52 -17.74
N TYR A 104 -40.38 -27.20 -18.79
CA TYR A 104 -40.54 -26.72 -20.16
C TYR A 104 -42.01 -26.78 -20.60
N LEU A 105 -42.49 -25.69 -21.19
CA LEU A 105 -43.81 -25.55 -21.77
C LEU A 105 -43.72 -25.72 -23.30
N PRO A 106 -43.96 -26.93 -23.85
CA PRO A 106 -43.91 -27.14 -25.29
C PRO A 106 -45.12 -26.47 -25.99
N VAL A 107 -44.90 -25.98 -27.21
CA VAL A 107 -45.97 -25.42 -28.08
C VAL A 107 -46.96 -26.51 -28.54
N THR A 108 -46.56 -27.78 -28.51
CA THR A 108 -47.38 -28.96 -28.82
C THR A 108 -47.20 -30.03 -27.75
N LEU A 109 -48.29 -30.65 -27.26
CA LEU A 109 -48.29 -31.70 -26.23
C LEU A 109 -47.28 -32.80 -26.57
N THR A 110 -46.15 -32.81 -25.85
CA THR A 110 -45.10 -33.82 -25.97
C THR A 110 -45.12 -34.66 -24.70
N ILE A 111 -45.43 -35.95 -24.82
CA ILE A 111 -45.44 -36.89 -23.70
C ILE A 111 -44.00 -37.10 -23.22
N GLY A 112 -43.74 -36.94 -21.91
CA GLY A 112 -42.46 -37.30 -21.28
C GLY A 112 -41.59 -36.14 -20.76
N ILE A 113 -42.07 -34.89 -20.76
CA ILE A 113 -41.29 -33.74 -20.26
C ILE A 113 -41.67 -33.42 -18.80
N GLY A 114 -40.99 -34.07 -17.86
CA GLY A 114 -41.12 -33.79 -16.42
C GLY A 114 -40.37 -32.52 -15.97
N PRO A 115 -40.67 -32.00 -14.78
CA PRO A 115 -39.97 -30.86 -14.22
C PRO A 115 -38.50 -31.18 -13.90
N VAL A 116 -37.62 -30.20 -14.10
CA VAL A 116 -36.20 -30.28 -13.75
C VAL A 116 -36.02 -29.65 -12.38
N ARG A 117 -35.44 -30.42 -11.45
CA ARG A 117 -35.09 -29.94 -10.11
C ARG A 117 -33.60 -29.64 -10.03
N CYS A 118 -33.28 -28.45 -9.55
CA CYS A 118 -31.94 -27.97 -9.29
C CYS A 118 -31.78 -27.63 -7.81
N MET A 119 -30.56 -27.81 -7.30
CA MET A 119 -30.19 -27.45 -5.93
C MET A 119 -28.97 -26.53 -5.92
N THR A 120 -28.88 -25.69 -4.89
CA THR A 120 -27.69 -24.88 -4.61
C THR A 120 -27.07 -25.27 -3.27
N ASP A 121 -25.79 -24.95 -3.08
CA ASP A 121 -25.11 -25.14 -1.80
C ASP A 121 -25.33 -23.90 -0.91
N ASN A 122 -26.16 -24.06 0.11
CA ASN A 122 -26.45 -23.03 1.11
C ASN A 122 -25.63 -23.17 2.40
N THR A 123 -24.59 -24.00 2.41
CA THR A 123 -23.62 -23.96 3.51
C THR A 123 -22.94 -22.59 3.55
N LEU A 124 -22.42 -22.19 4.71
CA LEU A 124 -21.70 -20.92 4.85
C LEU A 124 -20.52 -20.83 3.86
N GLN A 125 -19.82 -21.95 3.67
CA GLN A 125 -18.74 -22.08 2.70
C GLN A 125 -19.22 -21.86 1.27
N GLY A 126 -20.31 -22.53 0.86
CA GLY A 126 -20.91 -22.34 -0.46
C GLY A 126 -21.39 -20.90 -0.71
N GLN A 127 -21.92 -20.24 0.32
CA GLN A 127 -22.31 -18.83 0.26
C GLN A 127 -21.11 -17.90 0.07
N TRP A 128 -20.01 -18.12 0.78
CA TRP A 128 -18.76 -17.36 0.57
C TRP A 128 -18.19 -17.55 -0.82
N GLU A 129 -18.10 -18.80 -1.28
CA GLU A 129 -17.60 -19.12 -2.62
C GLU A 129 -18.44 -18.45 -3.70
N ASN A 130 -19.76 -18.45 -3.52
CA ASN A 130 -20.68 -17.78 -4.44
C ASN A 130 -20.56 -16.24 -4.38
N GLU A 131 -20.38 -15.63 -3.20
CA GLU A 131 -20.10 -14.20 -3.08
C GLU A 131 -18.81 -13.80 -3.81
N ASN A 132 -17.73 -14.54 -3.60
CA ASN A 132 -16.45 -14.31 -4.26
C ASN A 132 -16.54 -14.47 -5.78
N ARG A 133 -17.30 -15.48 -6.23
CA ARG A 133 -17.57 -15.71 -7.65
C ARG A 133 -18.34 -14.53 -8.27
N LEU A 134 -19.41 -14.07 -7.63
CA LEU A 134 -20.19 -12.93 -8.10
C LEU A 134 -19.36 -11.63 -8.11
N ASP A 135 -18.60 -11.36 -7.05
CA ASP A 135 -17.71 -10.20 -6.98
C ASP A 135 -16.67 -10.20 -8.09
N SER A 136 -16.06 -11.37 -8.38
CA SER A 136 -15.10 -11.53 -9.48
C SER A 136 -15.75 -11.22 -10.83
N ILE A 137 -16.94 -11.73 -11.09
CA ILE A 137 -17.67 -11.48 -12.35
C ILE A 137 -17.98 -10.00 -12.50
N TRP A 138 -18.53 -9.36 -11.47
CA TRP A 138 -18.88 -7.94 -11.54
C TRP A 138 -17.66 -7.05 -11.75
N ARG A 139 -16.51 -7.38 -11.16
CA ARG A 139 -15.25 -6.65 -11.40
C ARG A 139 -14.77 -6.75 -12.85
N GLU A 140 -14.95 -7.90 -13.50
CA GLU A 140 -14.62 -8.09 -14.92
C GLU A 140 -15.57 -7.34 -15.85
N GLU A 141 -16.84 -7.22 -15.47
CA GLU A 141 -17.88 -6.51 -16.24
C GLU A 141 -17.79 -4.97 -16.12
N ILE A 142 -17.08 -4.45 -15.11
CA ILE A 142 -16.96 -3.01 -14.91
C ILE A 142 -16.10 -2.38 -15.99
N SER A 143 -16.74 -1.57 -16.83
CA SER A 143 -16.10 -0.79 -17.89
C SER A 143 -15.56 0.58 -17.42
N TRP A 144 -15.54 0.84 -16.11
CA TRP A 144 -15.15 2.13 -15.54
C TRP A 144 -13.70 2.13 -15.03
N ASN A 145 -13.00 3.24 -15.24
CA ASN A 145 -11.68 3.45 -14.67
C ASN A 145 -11.79 3.64 -13.15
N LEU A 146 -11.13 2.78 -12.36
CA LEU A 146 -11.11 2.84 -10.91
C LEU A 146 -9.85 3.58 -10.40
N GLY A 147 -9.96 4.18 -9.22
CA GLY A 147 -8.86 4.93 -8.59
C GLY A 147 -8.87 6.41 -8.95
N VAL A 148 -7.69 7.04 -8.90
CA VAL A 148 -7.53 8.48 -9.15
C VAL A 148 -7.54 8.79 -10.65
N LEU A 149 -8.30 9.80 -11.05
CA LEU A 149 -8.50 10.22 -12.44
C LEU A 149 -8.30 11.74 -12.57
N ASP A 150 -7.91 12.19 -13.75
CA ASP A 150 -7.85 13.60 -14.06
C ASP A 150 -9.27 14.22 -14.15
N MET A 151 -9.35 15.54 -14.26
CA MET A 151 -10.64 16.25 -14.36
C MET A 151 -11.40 16.01 -15.67
N SER A 152 -10.83 15.27 -16.63
CA SER A 152 -11.53 14.76 -17.81
C SER A 152 -12.14 13.36 -17.60
N GLY A 153 -11.94 12.77 -16.42
CA GLY A 153 -12.39 11.41 -16.08
C GLY A 153 -11.49 10.31 -16.64
N LYS A 154 -10.25 10.63 -17.04
CA LYS A 154 -9.30 9.67 -17.61
C LYS A 154 -8.23 9.30 -16.58
N PRO A 155 -7.68 8.07 -16.63
CA PRO A 155 -6.52 7.72 -15.83
C PRO A 155 -5.33 8.61 -16.17
N PHE A 156 -4.54 8.97 -15.16
CA PHE A 156 -3.27 9.61 -15.39
C PHE A 156 -2.34 8.66 -16.15
N LYS A 157 -1.77 9.13 -17.27
CA LYS A 157 -0.86 8.33 -18.11
C LYS A 157 0.40 7.91 -17.36
N ASP A 158 0.86 8.75 -16.44
CA ASP A 158 2.03 8.53 -15.60
C ASP A 158 1.70 8.93 -14.16
N LEU A 159 1.57 7.93 -13.29
CA LEU A 159 1.31 8.17 -11.86
C LEU A 159 2.53 8.74 -11.13
N SER A 160 3.73 8.74 -11.73
CA SER A 160 4.89 9.43 -11.15
C SER A 160 4.86 10.94 -11.38
N ALA A 161 4.00 11.42 -12.29
CA ALA A 161 3.81 12.84 -12.56
C ALA A 161 2.87 13.52 -11.55
N ILE A 162 2.23 12.75 -10.66
CA ILE A 162 1.36 13.25 -9.61
C ILE A 162 1.69 12.60 -8.27
N GLU A 163 1.28 13.27 -7.20
CA GLU A 163 1.11 12.60 -5.93
C GLU A 163 -0.39 12.33 -5.71
N PRO A 164 -0.84 11.07 -5.66
CA PRO A 164 -2.26 10.75 -5.51
C PRO A 164 -2.76 11.07 -4.09
N PRO A 165 -4.08 11.25 -3.93
CA PRO A 165 -4.67 11.51 -2.63
C PRO A 165 -4.41 10.34 -1.67
N ARG A 166 -4.12 10.66 -0.41
CA ARG A 166 -3.74 9.68 0.61
C ARG A 166 -4.47 9.91 1.93
N TRP A 167 -5.15 8.89 2.43
CA TRP A 167 -5.85 8.90 3.72
C TRP A 167 -5.01 8.34 4.86
N ALA A 168 -5.20 8.88 6.06
CA ALA A 168 -4.47 8.50 7.28
C ALA A 168 -4.46 6.98 7.54
N LYS A 169 -5.65 6.36 7.54
CA LYS A 169 -5.82 4.94 7.89
C LYS A 169 -5.75 3.99 6.69
N TRP A 170 -6.30 4.41 5.55
CA TRP A 170 -6.45 3.55 4.37
C TRP A 170 -5.45 3.82 3.25
N ASN A 171 -4.54 4.78 3.43
CA ASN A 171 -3.54 5.19 2.43
C ASN A 171 -4.20 5.47 1.07
N TYR A 172 -3.98 4.62 0.08
CA TYR A 172 -4.49 4.79 -1.29
C TYR A 172 -5.70 3.89 -1.60
N ASP A 173 -6.20 3.12 -0.63
CA ASP A 173 -7.22 2.09 -0.88
C ASP A 173 -8.53 2.45 -0.19
N LEU A 174 -9.34 3.26 -0.86
CA LEU A 174 -10.70 3.56 -0.39
C LEU A 174 -11.63 2.33 -0.42
N GLY A 175 -11.31 1.27 -1.17
CA GLY A 175 -12.08 0.03 -1.10
C GLY A 175 -12.15 -0.49 0.34
N LYS A 176 -11.01 -0.47 1.04
CA LYS A 176 -10.93 -0.80 2.48
C LYS A 176 -11.71 0.16 3.37
N TYR A 177 -11.79 1.45 3.02
CA TYR A 177 -12.63 2.40 3.75
C TYR A 177 -14.09 1.97 3.70
N TYR A 178 -14.63 1.82 2.48
CA TYR A 178 -16.04 1.46 2.33
C TYR A 178 -16.33 0.10 2.96
N THR A 179 -15.51 -0.92 2.72
CA THR A 179 -15.77 -2.25 3.27
C THR A 179 -15.60 -2.33 4.79
N SER A 180 -14.79 -1.47 5.43
CA SER A 180 -14.65 -1.45 6.89
C SER A 180 -15.70 -0.58 7.59
N GLN A 181 -16.17 0.49 6.95
CA GLN A 181 -17.10 1.47 7.55
C GLN A 181 -18.56 1.25 7.16
N MET A 182 -18.83 0.42 6.15
CA MET A 182 -20.17 0.17 5.62
C MET A 182 -21.08 -0.46 6.65
N VAL A 183 -22.28 0.08 6.76
CA VAL A 183 -23.44 -0.52 7.43
C VAL A 183 -24.31 -1.13 6.34
N TYR A 184 -24.53 -2.45 6.41
CA TYR A 184 -25.33 -3.13 5.40
C TYR A 184 -26.81 -2.74 5.54
N PRO A 185 -27.55 -2.45 4.46
CA PRO A 185 -28.99 -2.22 4.54
C PRO A 185 -29.71 -3.44 5.12
N GLU A 186 -30.42 -3.26 6.24
CA GLU A 186 -30.93 -4.37 7.06
C GLU A 186 -31.84 -5.33 6.29
N GLU A 187 -32.77 -4.80 5.49
CA GLU A 187 -33.71 -5.60 4.70
C GLU A 187 -33.02 -6.42 3.61
N LEU A 188 -31.92 -5.91 3.04
CA LEU A 188 -31.12 -6.61 2.05
C LEU A 188 -30.22 -7.66 2.70
N LEU A 189 -29.69 -7.36 3.90
CA LEU A 189 -28.91 -8.30 4.68
C LEU A 189 -29.76 -9.52 5.08
N LYS A 190 -31.01 -9.31 5.52
CA LYS A 190 -31.95 -10.39 5.85
C LYS A 190 -32.21 -11.33 4.66
N LYS A 191 -32.27 -10.77 3.46
CA LYS A 191 -32.47 -11.52 2.20
C LYS A 191 -31.17 -12.11 1.61
N ASN A 192 -30.01 -11.91 2.23
CA ASN A 192 -28.69 -12.23 1.65
C ASN A 192 -28.51 -11.64 0.24
N GLN A 193 -29.09 -10.47 -0.02
CA GLN A 193 -29.00 -9.82 -1.32
C GLN A 193 -27.57 -9.33 -1.53
N THR A 194 -26.85 -9.91 -2.48
CA THR A 194 -25.51 -9.43 -2.87
C THR A 194 -25.61 -8.32 -3.92
N GLY A 195 -24.53 -7.56 -4.07
CA GLY A 195 -24.40 -6.62 -5.18
C GLY A 195 -23.19 -5.73 -5.03
N TYR A 196 -23.22 -4.62 -5.76
CA TYR A 196 -22.19 -3.60 -5.72
C TYR A 196 -22.77 -2.23 -6.04
N SER A 197 -21.98 -1.20 -5.76
CA SER A 197 -22.20 0.15 -6.26
C SER A 197 -20.85 0.77 -6.65
N VAL A 198 -20.83 1.50 -7.76
CA VAL A 198 -19.65 2.24 -8.25
C VAL A 198 -19.91 3.72 -8.10
N VAL A 199 -19.09 4.38 -7.29
CA VAL A 199 -19.18 5.83 -7.04
C VAL A 199 -17.99 6.55 -7.64
N MET A 200 -18.24 7.71 -8.23
CA MET A 200 -17.24 8.68 -8.64
C MET A 200 -17.52 10.01 -7.96
N PHE A 201 -16.48 10.65 -7.44
CA PHE A 201 -16.59 11.96 -6.81
C PHE A 201 -15.30 12.75 -7.04
N SER A 202 -15.37 14.08 -6.96
CA SER A 202 -14.17 14.91 -7.02
C SER A 202 -13.58 15.10 -5.63
N ILE A 203 -12.27 15.24 -5.55
CA ILE A 203 -11.54 15.60 -4.34
C ILE A 203 -10.99 17.00 -4.58
N ASP A 204 -11.37 17.94 -3.72
CA ASP A 204 -10.93 19.34 -3.83
C ASP A 204 -9.47 19.52 -3.34
N THR A 205 -8.94 20.74 -3.48
CA THR A 205 -7.57 21.07 -3.07
C THR A 205 -7.33 21.02 -1.56
N LEU A 206 -8.38 20.84 -0.75
CA LEU A 206 -8.30 20.61 0.69
C LEU A 206 -8.39 19.13 1.05
N GLY A 207 -8.51 18.25 0.06
CA GLY A 207 -8.62 16.81 0.26
C GLY A 207 -10.03 16.37 0.69
N LEU A 208 -11.05 17.15 0.39
CA LEU A 208 -12.45 16.86 0.74
C LEU A 208 -13.27 16.39 -0.47
N PRO A 209 -14.18 15.42 -0.28
CA PRO A 209 -15.02 14.91 -1.36
C PRO A 209 -16.12 15.91 -1.74
N ARG A 210 -16.36 16.07 -3.05
CA ARG A 210 -17.39 16.90 -3.68
C ARG A 210 -18.02 16.14 -4.86
N GLY A 211 -19.18 16.60 -5.34
CA GLY A 211 -19.75 16.10 -6.60
C GLY A 211 -19.95 14.58 -6.66
N ILE A 212 -20.59 14.00 -5.65
CA ILE A 212 -20.77 12.54 -5.53
C ILE A 212 -21.77 12.03 -6.56
N ASN A 213 -21.33 11.09 -7.41
CA ASN A 213 -22.12 10.51 -8.49
C ASN A 213 -22.04 8.98 -8.47
N ILE A 214 -23.19 8.31 -8.52
CA ILE A 214 -23.25 6.84 -8.66
C ILE A 214 -23.27 6.52 -10.15
N LEU A 215 -22.26 5.80 -10.62
CA LEU A 215 -22.11 5.45 -12.03
C LEU A 215 -22.98 4.24 -12.40
N THR A 216 -22.98 3.22 -11.55
CA THR A 216 -23.76 2.00 -11.72
C THR A 216 -23.91 1.29 -10.38
N SER A 217 -24.98 0.52 -10.21
CA SER A 217 -25.27 -0.20 -8.98
C SER A 217 -26.28 -1.32 -9.22
N LYS A 218 -26.25 -2.32 -8.35
CA LYS A 218 -27.26 -3.39 -8.31
C LYS A 218 -28.50 -3.00 -7.50
N HIS A 219 -28.40 -2.03 -6.58
CA HIS A 219 -29.53 -1.65 -5.74
C HIS A 219 -29.42 -0.22 -5.18
N LYS A 220 -30.54 0.51 -5.18
CA LYS A 220 -30.60 1.91 -4.73
C LYS A 220 -30.24 2.12 -3.24
N ASP A 221 -30.51 1.14 -2.39
CA ASP A 221 -30.14 1.24 -0.97
C ASP A 221 -28.64 1.05 -0.72
N PHE A 222 -27.92 0.35 -1.60
CA PHE A 222 -26.46 0.33 -1.58
C PHE A 222 -25.91 1.72 -1.88
N ASP A 223 -26.52 2.43 -2.84
CA ASP A 223 -26.12 3.78 -3.22
C ASP A 223 -26.25 4.78 -2.07
N LYS A 224 -27.33 4.69 -1.28
CA LYS A 224 -27.53 5.55 -0.11
C LYS A 224 -26.40 5.39 0.89
N GLU A 225 -25.99 4.15 1.15
CA GLU A 225 -24.89 3.85 2.07
C GLU A 225 -23.54 4.33 1.52
N VAL A 226 -23.27 4.10 0.24
CA VAL A 226 -22.07 4.62 -0.41
C VAL A 226 -22.02 6.14 -0.34
N VAL A 227 -23.11 6.85 -0.66
CA VAL A 227 -23.18 8.31 -0.57
C VAL A 227 -22.97 8.80 0.86
N ARG A 228 -23.54 8.12 1.87
CA ARG A 228 -23.31 8.46 3.29
C ARG A 228 -21.82 8.37 3.62
N LEU A 229 -21.20 7.25 3.30
CA LEU A 229 -19.77 7.02 3.53
C LEU A 229 -18.90 8.03 2.79
N THR A 230 -19.19 8.34 1.53
CA THR A 230 -18.43 9.35 0.77
C THR A 230 -18.52 10.73 1.42
N LYS A 231 -19.69 11.14 1.94
CA LYS A 231 -19.84 12.42 2.67
C LYS A 231 -19.08 12.46 3.99
N GLU A 232 -18.86 11.30 4.56
CA GLU A 232 -18.25 11.07 5.87
C GLU A 232 -16.75 10.75 5.80
N LEU A 233 -16.15 10.81 4.60
CA LEU A 233 -14.72 10.62 4.40
C LEU A 233 -13.93 11.71 5.13
N PRO A 234 -12.92 11.34 5.93
CA PRO A 234 -12.00 12.33 6.49
C PRO A 234 -11.19 12.99 5.36
N HIS A 235 -10.68 14.20 5.63
CA HIS A 235 -9.78 14.85 4.69
C HIS A 235 -8.56 13.96 4.41
N CYS A 236 -8.12 13.94 3.16
CA CYS A 236 -6.88 13.29 2.77
C CYS A 236 -5.76 14.33 2.61
N LEU A 237 -4.52 13.83 2.48
CA LEU A 237 -3.51 14.60 1.76
C LEU A 237 -3.98 14.70 0.31
N PRO A 238 -4.19 15.91 -0.24
CA PRO A 238 -4.79 16.11 -1.54
C PRO A 238 -3.85 15.70 -2.67
N CYS A 239 -4.42 15.50 -3.86
CA CYS A 239 -3.66 15.27 -5.08
C CYS A 239 -2.73 16.47 -5.36
N ARG A 240 -1.50 16.20 -5.80
CA ARG A 240 -0.54 17.24 -6.20
C ARG A 240 0.03 16.96 -7.58
N ASP A 241 0.37 18.02 -8.30
CA ASP A 241 1.15 17.91 -9.52
C ASP A 241 2.65 17.68 -9.23
N LYS A 242 3.43 17.50 -10.30
CA LYS A 242 4.89 17.34 -10.26
C LYS A 242 5.65 18.47 -9.54
N ASP A 243 5.06 19.66 -9.47
CA ASP A 243 5.65 20.85 -8.86
C ASP A 243 5.23 20.97 -7.38
N GLY A 244 4.45 20.00 -6.88
CA GLY A 244 3.97 19.93 -5.51
C GLY A 244 2.74 20.81 -5.23
N LYS A 245 2.14 21.42 -6.25
CA LYS A 245 0.95 22.25 -6.11
C LYS A 245 -0.28 21.35 -6.00
N ARG A 246 -1.15 21.67 -5.03
CA ARG A 246 -2.40 20.95 -4.82
C ARG A 246 -3.34 21.16 -6.02
N MET A 247 -3.99 20.08 -6.43
CA MET A 247 -4.92 20.08 -7.55
C MET A 247 -6.14 19.21 -7.25
N GLU A 248 -7.23 19.49 -7.96
CA GLU A 248 -8.43 18.67 -7.91
C GLU A 248 -8.26 17.42 -8.78
N CYS A 249 -8.91 16.33 -8.39
CA CYS A 249 -8.96 15.09 -9.15
C CYS A 249 -10.30 14.40 -8.97
N PHE A 250 -10.66 13.49 -9.88
CA PHE A 250 -11.74 12.54 -9.64
C PHE A 250 -11.20 11.28 -8.96
N TYR A 251 -12.05 10.61 -8.19
CA TYR A 251 -11.77 9.31 -7.61
C TYR A 251 -12.97 8.39 -7.81
N THR A 252 -12.74 7.22 -8.41
CA THR A 252 -13.77 6.21 -8.65
C THR A 252 -13.52 4.97 -7.81
N VAL A 253 -14.55 4.49 -7.11
CA VAL A 253 -14.46 3.34 -6.20
C VAL A 253 -15.56 2.33 -6.52
N TYR A 254 -15.16 1.06 -6.66
CA TYR A 254 -16.06 -0.08 -6.62
C TYR A 254 -16.27 -0.53 -5.18
N VAL A 255 -17.52 -0.58 -4.73
CA VAL A 255 -17.90 -0.98 -3.37
C VAL A 255 -18.70 -2.27 -3.43
N PRO A 256 -18.13 -3.41 -2.99
CA PRO A 256 -18.85 -4.68 -2.94
C PRO A 256 -19.75 -4.76 -1.71
N PHE A 257 -20.98 -5.22 -1.93
CA PHE A 257 -21.98 -5.51 -0.90
C PHE A 257 -22.15 -7.02 -0.77
N LEU A 258 -21.32 -7.63 0.08
CA LEU A 258 -21.24 -9.07 0.30
C LEU A 258 -21.72 -9.42 1.73
N PRO A 259 -22.95 -9.96 1.91
CA PRO A 259 -23.55 -10.24 3.20
C PRO A 259 -22.71 -11.08 4.17
N GLN A 260 -22.08 -12.16 3.71
CA GLN A 260 -21.29 -13.02 4.60
C GLN A 260 -20.00 -12.33 5.03
N HIS A 261 -19.27 -11.74 4.08
CA HIS A 261 -18.09 -10.92 4.40
C HIS A 261 -18.41 -9.77 5.36
N TYR A 262 -19.59 -9.16 5.23
CA TYR A 262 -20.08 -8.16 6.16
C TYR A 262 -20.23 -8.72 7.58
N ARG A 263 -20.92 -9.87 7.72
CA ARG A 263 -21.12 -10.51 9.04
C ARG A 263 -19.82 -10.90 9.70
N ASP A 264 -18.87 -11.45 8.94
CA ASP A 264 -17.54 -11.81 9.44
C ASP A 264 -16.78 -10.59 9.93
N ARG A 265 -16.82 -9.49 9.16
CA ARG A 265 -16.21 -8.23 9.55
C ARG A 265 -16.85 -7.64 10.81
N VAL A 266 -18.18 -7.62 10.93
CA VAL A 266 -18.87 -7.13 12.15
C VAL A 266 -18.48 -7.97 13.37
N LYS A 267 -18.36 -9.30 13.21
CA LYS A 267 -17.89 -10.19 14.27
C LYS A 267 -16.44 -9.90 14.65
N ALA A 268 -15.56 -9.73 13.65
CA ALA A 268 -14.15 -9.39 13.87
C ALA A 268 -14.00 -8.02 14.56
N ASP A 269 -14.73 -7.00 14.12
CA ASP A 269 -14.74 -5.66 14.70
C ASP A 269 -15.20 -5.70 16.16
N SER A 270 -16.21 -6.52 16.48
CA SER A 270 -16.69 -6.70 17.86
C SER A 270 -15.63 -7.34 18.77
N ILE A 271 -14.88 -8.33 18.25
CA ILE A 271 -13.77 -8.97 18.98
C ILE A 271 -12.61 -7.98 19.18
N ALA A 272 -12.29 -7.20 18.13
CA ALA A 272 -11.23 -6.19 18.17
C ALA A 272 -11.56 -5.09 19.19
N ALA A 273 -12.79 -4.57 19.18
CA ALA A 273 -13.25 -3.55 20.12
C ALA A 273 -13.17 -4.01 21.59
N GLU A 274 -13.44 -5.29 21.87
CA GLU A 274 -13.30 -5.83 23.23
C GLU A 274 -11.82 -5.99 23.62
N SER A 275 -10.98 -6.43 22.68
CA SER A 275 -9.54 -6.55 22.89
C SER A 275 -8.87 -5.19 23.16
N GLU A 276 -9.30 -4.15 22.44
CA GLU A 276 -8.82 -2.76 22.61
C GLU A 276 -9.06 -2.20 24.01
N LYS A 277 -10.16 -2.57 24.68
CA LYS A 277 -10.43 -2.15 26.08
C LYS A 277 -9.38 -2.67 27.06
N GLN A 278 -8.70 -3.76 26.71
CA GLN A 278 -7.74 -4.46 27.58
C GLN A 278 -6.29 -4.14 27.23
N MET A 279 -6.04 -3.29 26.21
CA MET A 279 -4.70 -3.01 25.70
C MET A 279 -4.36 -1.52 25.81
N PHE A 280 -3.09 -1.23 26.12
CA PHE A 280 -2.53 0.10 25.91
C PHE A 280 -2.13 0.24 24.44
N VAL A 281 -3.00 0.86 23.64
CA VAL A 281 -2.76 1.03 22.19
C VAL A 281 -2.23 2.42 21.90
N GLU A 282 -1.04 2.50 21.30
CA GLU A 282 -0.53 3.75 20.72
C GLU A 282 -1.26 4.02 19.39
N TRP A 283 -2.23 4.93 19.43
CA TRP A 283 -3.04 5.30 18.27
C TRP A 283 -2.39 6.35 17.37
N GLU A 284 -1.19 6.82 17.70
CA GLU A 284 -0.58 7.97 17.03
C GLU A 284 0.80 7.64 16.45
N ALA A 285 0.98 7.93 15.16
CA ALA A 285 2.29 7.99 14.55
C ALA A 285 2.74 9.46 14.49
N ILE A 286 3.87 9.75 15.11
CA ILE A 286 4.45 11.09 15.14
C ILE A 286 4.84 11.50 13.70
N SER A 287 4.57 12.75 13.34
CA SER A 287 5.02 13.34 12.08
C SER A 287 6.52 13.12 11.86
N TYR A 288 6.98 13.01 10.63
CA TYR A 288 8.40 12.85 10.35
C TYR A 288 8.81 13.49 9.02
N PHE A 289 10.10 13.82 8.91
CA PHE A 289 10.69 14.41 7.72
C PHE A 289 11.47 13.36 6.93
N GLN A 290 11.31 13.35 5.60
CA GLN A 290 12.01 12.45 4.67
C GLN A 290 11.98 10.97 5.10
N ASP A 291 13.12 10.40 5.48
CA ASP A 291 13.29 8.99 5.84
C ASP A 291 12.87 8.67 7.29
N GLY A 292 12.43 9.68 8.04
CA GLY A 292 12.03 9.56 9.43
C GLY A 292 13.19 9.32 10.40
N ASN A 293 14.43 9.54 9.96
CA ASN A 293 15.57 9.59 10.86
C ASN A 293 15.51 10.90 11.68
N PRO A 294 15.62 10.85 13.02
CA PRO A 294 15.61 12.04 13.87
C PRO A 294 16.66 13.11 13.53
N TRP A 295 17.70 12.75 12.78
CA TRP A 295 18.79 13.64 12.36
C TRP A 295 18.58 14.29 10.99
N SER A 296 17.63 13.81 10.18
CA SER A 296 17.44 14.29 8.80
C SER A 296 17.08 15.76 8.72
N VAL A 297 16.34 16.25 9.73
CA VAL A 297 15.94 17.66 9.81
C VAL A 297 17.16 18.55 10.07
N GLN A 298 18.00 18.19 11.04
CA GLN A 298 19.22 18.92 11.36
C GLN A 298 20.19 18.88 10.18
N ASN A 299 20.35 17.71 9.56
CA ASN A 299 21.22 17.53 8.40
C ASN A 299 20.76 18.40 7.22
N TYR A 300 19.45 18.41 6.93
CA TYR A 300 18.89 19.27 5.90
C TYR A 300 19.19 20.75 6.17
N ILE A 301 18.97 21.23 7.40
CA ILE A 301 19.26 22.61 7.76
C ILE A 301 20.76 22.92 7.57
N ILE A 302 21.64 22.09 8.14
CA ILE A 302 23.09 22.30 8.09
C ILE A 302 23.60 22.32 6.64
N GLN A 303 23.05 21.49 5.77
CA GLN A 303 23.43 21.45 4.34
C GLN A 303 22.99 22.70 3.56
N HIS A 304 21.95 23.40 4.00
CA HIS A 304 21.40 24.57 3.30
C HIS A 304 21.79 25.92 3.92
N VAL A 305 22.31 25.93 5.16
CA VAL A 305 22.86 27.14 5.78
C VAL A 305 24.18 27.53 5.10
N LYS A 306 24.33 28.81 4.74
CA LYS A 306 25.63 29.35 4.32
C LYS A 306 26.51 29.53 5.55
N TYR A 307 27.42 28.58 5.73
CA TYR A 307 28.25 28.51 6.91
C TYR A 307 29.51 29.39 6.78
N GLY A 308 29.63 30.39 7.67
CA GLY A 308 30.79 31.27 7.78
C GLY A 308 31.52 31.07 9.11
N PRO A 309 32.51 30.15 9.21
CA PRO A 309 33.13 29.78 10.50
C PRO A 309 33.75 30.95 11.26
N ASN A 310 34.16 32.00 10.56
CA ASN A 310 34.73 33.22 11.15
C ASN A 310 33.74 33.94 12.09
N LEU A 311 32.43 33.79 11.87
CA LEU A 311 31.38 34.39 12.71
C LEU A 311 31.35 33.83 14.14
N LEU A 312 31.99 32.68 14.38
CA LEU A 312 32.13 32.12 15.74
C LEU A 312 33.16 32.86 16.60
N GLY A 313 34.02 33.70 16.01
CA GLY A 313 35.13 34.34 16.72
C GLY A 313 36.02 33.29 17.40
N ASP A 314 36.13 33.37 18.73
CA ASP A 314 36.91 32.42 19.54
C ASP A 314 36.10 31.19 19.98
N LYS A 315 34.78 31.18 19.76
CA LYS A 315 33.92 30.07 20.19
C LYS A 315 34.18 28.83 19.33
N GLN A 316 34.20 27.66 19.96
CA GLN A 316 34.29 26.37 19.27
C GLN A 316 32.95 25.92 18.68
N GLN A 317 31.84 26.40 19.23
CA GLN A 317 30.49 26.11 18.74
C GLN A 317 29.48 27.16 19.20
N ALA A 318 28.36 27.24 18.48
CA ALA A 318 27.15 27.97 18.82
C ALA A 318 25.94 27.03 18.70
N ARG A 319 24.92 27.20 19.54
CA ARG A 319 23.75 26.30 19.54
C ARG A 319 22.45 27.10 19.55
N GLY A 320 21.68 26.95 18.48
CA GLY A 320 20.32 27.46 18.36
C GLY A 320 19.29 26.37 18.70
N ILE A 321 18.13 26.77 19.20
CA ILE A 321 16.96 25.92 19.38
C ILE A 321 15.78 26.59 18.69
N TYR A 322 15.16 25.87 17.77
CA TYR A 322 14.09 26.38 16.93
C TYR A 322 12.85 25.50 17.11
N THR A 323 11.67 26.11 17.06
CA THR A 323 10.39 25.39 17.01
C THR A 323 9.75 25.55 15.66
N VAL A 324 9.14 24.47 15.16
CA VAL A 324 8.43 24.43 13.89
C VAL A 324 7.04 23.87 14.13
N ARG A 325 6.03 24.52 13.57
CA ARG A 325 4.66 24.02 13.58
C ARG A 325 4.28 23.53 12.19
N ILE A 326 3.78 22.31 12.14
CA ILE A 326 3.43 21.60 10.92
C ILE A 326 1.92 21.35 10.96
N ASN A 327 1.22 21.70 9.89
CA ASN A 327 -0.24 21.50 9.82
C ASN A 327 -0.60 20.04 9.48
N SER A 328 -1.90 19.72 9.45
CA SER A 328 -2.40 18.39 9.07
C SER A 328 -2.07 17.98 7.62
N TYR A 329 -1.62 18.91 6.77
CA TYR A 329 -1.15 18.61 5.42
C TYR A 329 0.36 18.39 5.34
N GLY A 330 1.08 18.48 6.47
CA GLY A 330 2.53 18.29 6.53
C GLY A 330 3.31 19.53 6.08
N GLU A 331 2.65 20.69 5.98
CA GLU A 331 3.29 21.95 5.58
C GLU A 331 3.68 22.75 6.82
N VAL A 332 4.84 23.38 6.77
CA VAL A 332 5.31 24.29 7.82
C VAL A 332 4.52 25.60 7.72
N TYR A 333 3.80 25.95 8.78
CA TYR A 333 3.02 27.20 8.83
C TYR A 333 3.56 28.23 9.84
N ASP A 334 4.41 27.80 10.77
CA ASP A 334 5.07 28.70 11.73
C ASP A 334 6.46 28.15 12.10
N ALA A 335 7.41 29.05 12.30
CA ALA A 335 8.78 28.74 12.72
C ALA A 335 9.34 29.88 13.58
N LYS A 336 9.90 29.52 14.74
CA LYS A 336 10.36 30.48 15.76
C LYS A 336 11.69 30.06 16.38
N VAL A 337 12.49 31.05 16.77
CA VAL A 337 13.66 30.85 17.61
C VAL A 337 13.19 30.75 19.06
N VAL A 338 13.45 29.62 19.71
CA VAL A 338 13.24 29.46 21.17
C VAL A 338 14.48 29.93 21.92
N ARG A 339 15.67 29.60 21.39
CA ARG A 339 16.95 30.07 21.91
C ARG A 339 17.90 30.37 20.76
N SER A 340 18.30 31.63 20.66
CA SER A 340 19.25 32.10 19.63
C SER A 340 20.61 31.40 19.75
N CYS A 341 21.27 31.17 18.62
CA CYS A 341 22.66 30.73 18.59
C CYS A 341 23.67 31.87 18.84
N SER A 342 23.21 33.08 19.16
CA SER A 342 24.01 34.31 19.32
C SER A 342 24.65 34.84 18.03
N ILE A 343 24.22 34.34 16.86
CA ILE A 343 24.65 34.82 15.53
C ILE A 343 23.37 34.99 14.71
N GLN A 344 22.88 36.24 14.62
CA GLN A 344 21.56 36.55 14.06
C GLN A 344 21.40 36.05 12.62
N ASP A 345 22.42 36.23 11.78
CA ASP A 345 22.44 35.77 10.38
C ASP A 345 22.20 34.26 10.24
N TRP A 346 22.63 33.46 11.24
CA TRP A 346 22.40 32.01 11.23
C TRP A 346 21.01 31.67 11.73
N ASP A 347 20.52 32.33 12.78
CA ASP A 347 19.15 32.15 13.25
C ASP A 347 18.14 32.47 12.12
N ASP A 348 18.34 33.58 11.40
CA ASP A 348 17.48 34.01 10.29
C ASP A 348 17.52 33.03 9.11
N GLN A 349 18.71 32.56 8.73
CA GLN A 349 18.85 31.53 7.69
C GLN A 349 18.15 30.22 8.07
N VAL A 350 18.28 29.77 9.31
CA VAL A 350 17.58 28.56 9.77
C VAL A 350 16.07 28.74 9.66
N LEU A 351 15.52 29.88 10.09
CA LEU A 351 14.08 30.15 9.95
C LEU A 351 13.64 30.17 8.48
N GLU A 352 14.44 30.76 7.59
CA GLU A 352 14.12 30.79 6.15
C GLU A 352 14.11 29.37 5.54
N ILE A 353 15.13 28.57 5.85
CA ILE A 353 15.24 27.18 5.37
C ILE A 353 14.07 26.35 5.89
N VAL A 354 13.77 26.45 7.19
CA VAL A 354 12.67 25.71 7.82
C VAL A 354 11.32 26.07 7.19
N ARG A 355 11.05 27.35 6.92
CA ARG A 355 9.80 27.79 6.27
C ARG A 355 9.65 27.28 4.84
N LYS A 356 10.77 27.02 4.15
CA LYS A 356 10.82 26.51 2.79
C LYS A 356 11.04 25.00 2.71
N MET A 357 10.99 24.30 3.84
CA MET A 357 11.20 22.85 3.86
C MET A 357 10.16 22.13 3.00
N PRO A 358 10.55 21.01 2.35
CA PRO A 358 9.62 20.10 1.73
C PRO A 358 8.55 19.63 2.72
N ARG A 359 7.41 19.20 2.16
CA ARG A 359 6.29 18.69 2.94
C ARG A 359 6.70 17.49 3.81
N TRP A 360 6.32 17.53 5.07
CA TRP A 360 6.50 16.46 6.05
C TRP A 360 5.40 15.41 5.89
N THR A 361 5.64 14.21 6.43
CA THR A 361 4.51 13.34 6.77
C THR A 361 3.90 13.87 8.07
N PRO A 362 2.61 14.27 8.08
CA PRO A 362 1.95 14.79 9.28
C PRO A 362 1.81 13.73 10.36
N THR A 363 1.48 14.16 11.57
CA THR A 363 1.10 13.22 12.64
C THR A 363 -0.18 12.53 12.23
N ILE A 364 -0.25 11.22 12.45
CA ILE A 364 -1.41 10.41 12.10
C ILE A 364 -2.01 9.91 13.40
N ASN A 365 -3.29 10.18 13.61
CA ASN A 365 -4.09 9.48 14.61
C ASN A 365 -4.90 8.40 13.87
N TYR A 366 -4.81 7.14 14.30
CA TYR A 366 -5.49 6.00 13.68
C TYR A 366 -6.85 5.66 14.31
N TYR A 367 -7.22 6.36 15.38
CA TYR A 367 -8.50 6.18 16.07
C TYR A 367 -9.67 6.53 15.14
N GLY A 368 -10.76 5.77 15.27
CA GLY A 368 -11.95 5.91 14.42
C GLY A 368 -11.60 5.75 12.93
N LYS A 369 -11.86 6.81 12.14
CA LYS A 369 -11.58 6.85 10.69
C LYS A 369 -10.13 7.23 10.36
N GLY A 370 -9.36 7.57 11.38
CA GLY A 370 -8.04 8.13 11.26
C GLY A 370 -8.03 9.55 10.66
N GLU A 371 -7.10 10.36 11.13
CA GLU A 371 -6.96 11.76 10.74
C GLU A 371 -5.50 12.19 10.77
N TYR A 372 -5.18 13.16 9.90
CA TYR A 372 -3.92 13.88 10.01
C TYR A 372 -4.06 15.03 10.99
N ARG A 373 -3.05 15.20 11.85
CA ARG A 373 -3.01 16.22 12.90
C ARG A 373 -1.81 17.14 12.73
N GLU A 374 -1.96 18.33 13.31
CA GLU A 374 -0.85 19.26 13.47
C GLU A 374 0.18 18.71 14.46
N SER A 375 1.42 19.17 14.33
CA SER A 375 2.50 18.84 15.25
C SER A 375 3.45 19.99 15.48
N VAL A 376 4.19 19.91 16.60
CA VAL A 376 5.23 20.87 16.96
C VAL A 376 6.54 20.14 17.15
N TRP A 377 7.58 20.60 16.46
CA TRP A 377 8.93 20.06 16.54
C TRP A 377 9.87 21.06 17.19
N THR A 378 10.76 20.57 18.05
CA THR A 378 11.89 21.35 18.59
C THR A 378 13.17 20.83 17.98
N ILE A 379 13.86 21.67 17.21
CA ILE A 379 15.04 21.31 16.44
C ILE A 379 16.26 22.02 17.04
N PRO A 380 17.14 21.30 17.76
CA PRO A 380 18.42 21.85 18.18
C PRO A 380 19.42 21.80 17.02
N ILE A 381 20.00 22.94 16.66
CA ILE A 381 21.11 23.02 15.69
C ILE A 381 22.37 23.45 16.41
N VAL A 382 23.44 22.69 16.21
CA VAL A 382 24.77 23.02 16.73
C VAL A 382 25.65 23.40 15.54
N PHE A 383 26.01 24.68 15.48
CA PHE A 383 27.02 25.19 14.56
C PHE A 383 28.37 25.01 15.21
N LYS A 384 29.20 24.12 14.67
CA LYS A 384 30.55 23.89 15.18
C LYS A 384 31.55 24.59 14.31
N ARG A 385 32.63 25.09 14.90
CA ARG A 385 33.83 25.54 14.19
C ARG A 385 34.45 24.34 13.46
N ASN A 386 33.84 23.96 12.36
CA ASN A 386 34.34 22.95 11.45
C ASN A 386 35.39 23.63 10.58
N GLY A 387 36.63 23.67 11.07
CA GLY A 387 37.75 23.96 10.20
C GLY A 387 37.83 22.86 9.15
N SER A 388 38.06 23.24 7.90
CA SER A 388 38.38 22.26 6.88
C SER A 388 39.83 21.78 7.08
N LEU A 389 40.08 20.51 6.81
CA LEU A 389 41.44 20.03 6.59
C LEU A 389 41.71 20.01 5.09
N ILE A 390 42.79 20.64 4.65
CA ILE A 390 43.21 20.72 3.25
C ILE A 390 44.48 19.88 3.09
N ALA A 391 44.44 18.93 2.17
CA ALA A 391 45.58 18.11 1.80
C ALA A 391 46.67 19.01 1.18
N HIS A 392 47.89 18.86 1.67
CA HIS A 392 49.05 19.62 1.20
C HIS A 392 50.20 18.66 0.87
N THR A 393 50.86 18.91 -0.25
CA THR A 393 52.03 18.17 -0.71
C THR A 393 53.12 19.13 -1.16
N THR A 394 54.38 18.71 -1.01
CA THR A 394 55.55 19.42 -1.54
C THR A 394 55.76 19.16 -3.03
N GLU A 395 55.06 18.17 -3.60
CA GLU A 395 55.10 17.84 -5.02
C GLU A 395 54.26 18.81 -5.86
N LYS A 396 54.54 18.87 -7.16
CA LYS A 396 53.87 19.79 -8.09
C LYS A 396 52.34 19.55 -8.17
N HIS A 397 51.92 18.30 -8.01
CA HIS A 397 50.53 17.87 -8.12
C HIS A 397 50.18 16.87 -7.02
N LEU A 398 48.94 16.91 -6.55
CA LEU A 398 48.40 15.95 -5.58
C LEU A 398 48.00 14.67 -6.34
N GLU A 399 48.87 13.67 -6.32
CA GLU A 399 48.71 12.41 -7.08
C GLU A 399 48.85 11.17 -6.19
N VAL A 400 48.49 10.00 -6.72
CA VAL A 400 48.59 8.73 -5.98
C VAL A 400 50.05 8.43 -5.65
N GLY A 401 50.36 8.27 -4.35
CA GLY A 401 51.68 7.89 -3.87
C GLY A 401 52.61 9.04 -3.48
N VAL A 402 52.20 10.30 -3.65
CA VAL A 402 52.97 11.45 -3.15
C VAL A 402 52.81 11.61 -1.62
N PRO A 403 53.83 12.10 -0.88
CA PRO A 403 53.67 12.44 0.53
C PRO A 403 52.65 13.57 0.69
N VAL A 404 51.68 13.36 1.59
CA VAL A 404 50.60 14.32 1.87
C VAL A 404 50.46 14.51 3.38
N CYS A 405 50.23 15.76 3.80
CA CYS A 405 49.76 16.12 5.14
C CYS A 405 48.40 16.81 5.03
N TYR A 406 47.71 17.00 6.16
CA TYR A 406 46.55 17.88 6.21
C TYR A 406 46.77 19.07 7.12
N LEU A 407 46.53 20.25 6.57
CA LEU A 407 46.58 21.52 7.27
C LEU A 407 45.17 21.99 7.62
N ASN A 408 45.00 22.66 8.75
CA ASN A 408 43.79 23.42 9.01
C ASN A 408 43.82 24.78 8.25
N GLU A 409 42.74 25.55 8.37
CA GLU A 409 42.62 26.88 7.73
C GLU A 409 43.65 27.93 8.21
N ARG A 410 44.35 27.67 9.32
CA ARG A 410 45.44 28.52 9.84
C ARG A 410 46.81 28.11 9.31
N GLY A 411 46.90 26.99 8.60
CA GLY A 411 48.15 26.37 8.16
C GLY A 411 48.78 25.43 9.20
N ASP A 412 48.10 25.14 10.33
CA ASP A 412 48.63 24.19 11.31
C ASP A 412 48.48 22.76 10.78
N THR A 413 49.54 21.97 10.91
CA THR A 413 49.53 20.54 10.55
C THR A 413 48.72 19.73 11.56
N ILE A 414 47.58 19.19 11.13
CA ILE A 414 46.70 18.33 11.95
C ILE A 414 47.00 16.85 11.70
N VAL A 415 47.21 16.49 10.44
CA VAL A 415 47.68 15.16 10.04
C VAL A 415 49.06 15.33 9.42
N PRO A 416 50.13 14.83 10.06
CA PRO A 416 51.48 15.02 9.55
C PRO A 416 51.74 14.20 8.28
N TYR A 417 52.77 14.62 7.53
CA TYR A 417 53.33 13.83 6.44
C TYR A 417 53.65 12.40 6.90
N ASN A 418 53.52 11.44 5.99
CA ASN A 418 53.82 10.03 6.20
C ASN A 418 52.98 9.33 7.28
N LYS A 419 51.91 9.95 7.80
CA LYS A 419 50.92 9.22 8.63
C LYS A 419 50.14 8.21 7.78
N TYR A 420 49.76 8.60 6.57
CA TYR A 420 48.99 7.78 5.63
C TYR A 420 49.71 7.71 4.28
N LYS A 421 49.55 6.58 3.58
CA LYS A 421 50.20 6.29 2.31
C LYS A 421 49.69 7.19 1.18
N PHE A 422 48.40 7.49 1.22
CA PHE A 422 47.72 8.29 0.19
C PHE A 422 46.44 8.89 0.77
N CYS A 423 46.06 10.06 0.27
CA CYS A 423 44.85 10.78 0.64
C CYS A 423 43.87 10.79 -0.54
N GLN A 424 42.70 10.18 -0.37
CA GLN A 424 41.65 10.17 -1.41
C GLN A 424 40.82 11.47 -1.39
N THR A 425 40.72 12.11 -0.23
CA THR A 425 39.90 13.32 -0.03
C THR A 425 40.80 14.53 0.17
N ASP A 426 40.86 15.41 -0.81
CA ASP A 426 41.68 16.63 -0.77
C ASP A 426 41.19 17.66 0.29
N THR A 427 39.88 17.81 0.44
CA THR A 427 39.27 18.74 1.39
C THR A 427 38.29 18.02 2.33
N ILE A 428 38.66 17.93 3.60
CA ILE A 428 37.83 17.29 4.65
C ILE A 428 37.04 18.35 5.39
N ARG A 429 35.73 18.41 5.13
CA ARG A 429 34.80 19.29 5.87
C ARG A 429 34.18 18.59 7.09
N ASN A 430 33.83 17.32 6.94
CA ASN A 430 33.24 16.48 7.99
C ASN A 430 34.05 15.19 8.17
N ILE A 431 34.10 14.39 7.10
CA ILE A 431 34.88 13.16 7.00
C ILE A 431 35.71 13.13 5.71
N GLY A 432 36.82 12.42 5.73
CA GLY A 432 37.67 12.16 4.58
C GLY A 432 38.28 10.77 4.64
N PHE A 433 38.82 10.32 3.51
CA PHE A 433 39.33 8.97 3.34
C PHE A 433 40.83 8.98 3.03
N VAL A 434 41.56 8.17 3.78
CA VAL A 434 43.02 8.04 3.70
C VAL A 434 43.41 6.57 3.73
N TYR A 435 44.57 6.21 3.17
CA TYR A 435 45.02 4.81 3.07
C TYR A 435 46.17 4.51 4.04
N GLU A 436 46.10 3.38 4.74
CA GLU A 436 47.18 2.93 5.64
C GLU A 436 48.47 2.55 4.89
N TYR A 437 49.61 2.60 5.57
CA TYR A 437 50.89 2.03 5.13
C TYR A 437 50.95 0.51 5.37
N LYS A 438 50.07 -0.26 4.71
CA LYS A 438 50.09 -1.74 4.75
C LYS A 438 50.07 -2.32 3.33
N GLN A 439 50.53 -3.57 3.18
CA GLN A 439 50.49 -4.29 1.90
C GLN A 439 49.05 -4.40 1.37
N ASP A 440 48.08 -4.68 2.25
CA ASP A 440 46.65 -4.56 1.97
C ASP A 440 46.11 -3.28 2.63
N ALA A 441 46.40 -2.15 1.99
CA ALA A 441 46.09 -0.82 2.53
C ALA A 441 44.56 -0.64 2.68
N ARG A 442 44.09 -0.64 3.92
CA ARG A 442 42.69 -0.32 4.25
C ARG A 442 42.44 1.17 4.13
N ILE A 443 41.20 1.50 3.80
CA ILE A 443 40.71 2.87 3.75
C ILE A 443 40.23 3.25 5.15
N VAL A 444 40.83 4.28 5.73
CA VAL A 444 40.48 4.84 7.04
C VAL A 444 39.64 6.09 6.83
N CYS A 445 38.51 6.16 7.52
CA CYS A 445 37.73 7.38 7.63
C CYS A 445 38.29 8.23 8.77
N ILE A 446 38.68 9.47 8.46
CA ILE A 446 39.09 10.46 9.46
C ILE A 446 38.12 11.64 9.47
N ASN A 447 37.91 12.25 10.64
CA ASN A 447 37.15 13.48 10.72
C ASN A 447 38.02 14.73 10.45
N ASN A 448 37.40 15.91 10.45
CA ASN A 448 38.08 17.20 10.30
C ASN A 448 39.00 17.62 11.47
N GLN A 449 39.23 16.73 12.43
CA GLN A 449 40.24 16.88 13.50
C GLN A 449 41.39 15.86 13.32
N GLY A 450 41.42 15.11 12.22
CA GLY A 450 42.40 14.06 11.96
C GLY A 450 42.20 12.80 12.82
N LYS A 451 41.07 12.69 13.52
CA LYS A 451 40.70 11.52 14.32
C LYS A 451 40.13 10.43 13.43
N GLU A 452 40.66 9.23 13.55
CA GLU A 452 40.13 8.03 12.89
C GLU A 452 38.79 7.61 13.50
N LEU A 453 37.83 7.29 12.62
CA LEU A 453 36.47 6.91 13.01
C LEU A 453 36.23 5.41 12.84
N PHE A 454 36.52 4.87 11.66
CA PHE A 454 36.31 3.47 11.26
C PHE A 454 37.01 3.18 9.93
N TYR A 455 37.09 1.90 9.54
CA TYR A 455 37.51 1.52 8.19
C TYR A 455 36.32 1.59 7.23
N VAL A 456 36.60 1.85 5.95
CA VAL A 456 35.59 1.92 4.89
C VAL A 456 35.67 0.66 4.06
N PHE A 457 34.51 0.07 3.75
CA PHE A 457 34.46 -1.07 2.84
C PHE A 457 35.01 -0.65 1.47
N LYS A 458 36.01 -1.38 0.96
CA LYS A 458 36.62 -1.09 -0.33
C LYS A 458 35.75 -1.68 -1.43
N HIS A 459 35.28 -0.83 -2.34
CA HIS A 459 34.53 -1.25 -3.53
C HIS A 459 35.31 -0.85 -4.78
N ASP A 460 35.62 -1.85 -5.61
CA ASP A 460 36.55 -1.69 -6.73
C ASP A 460 37.90 -1.14 -6.24
N ASN A 461 38.31 0.05 -6.68
CA ASN A 461 39.58 0.67 -6.30
C ASN A 461 39.46 1.76 -5.23
N GLY A 462 38.26 2.00 -4.68
CA GLY A 462 37.97 3.15 -3.81
C GLY A 462 37.06 2.86 -2.61
N PRO A 463 36.68 3.92 -1.86
CA PRO A 463 35.70 3.82 -0.79
C PRO A 463 34.30 3.47 -1.33
N ASP A 464 33.50 2.78 -0.52
CA ASP A 464 32.13 2.42 -0.89
C ASP A 464 31.27 3.65 -1.24
N TYR A 465 30.37 3.48 -2.21
CA TYR A 465 29.46 4.54 -2.63
C TYR A 465 28.31 4.71 -1.65
N ILE A 466 27.93 5.95 -1.39
CA ILE A 466 26.73 6.26 -0.61
C ILE A 466 25.49 5.85 -1.39
N ARG A 467 24.66 4.99 -0.79
CA ARG A 467 23.37 4.54 -1.31
C ARG A 467 22.29 4.83 -0.28
N GLU A 468 21.30 5.62 -0.70
CA GLU A 468 20.20 6.05 0.15
C GLU A 468 20.64 6.69 1.48
N GLY A 469 21.76 7.42 1.46
CA GLY A 469 22.31 8.14 2.62
C GLY A 469 23.30 7.34 3.48
N LEU A 470 23.54 6.06 3.17
CA LEU A 470 24.45 5.18 3.93
C LEU A 470 25.53 4.56 3.04
N PHE A 471 26.70 4.26 3.61
CA PHE A 471 27.75 3.45 2.98
C PHE A 471 28.30 2.40 3.96
N ARG A 472 28.92 1.34 3.45
CA ARG A 472 29.44 0.24 4.27
C ARG A 472 30.75 0.61 4.94
N ILE A 473 30.84 0.29 6.22
CA ILE A 473 32.03 0.47 7.06
C ILE A 473 32.49 -0.88 7.62
N MET A 474 33.72 -0.94 8.10
CA MET A 474 34.31 -2.13 8.71
C MET A 474 34.95 -1.82 10.06
N ASP A 475 34.92 -2.81 10.96
CA ASP A 475 35.74 -2.81 12.17
C ASP A 475 37.10 -3.52 11.95
N GLU A 476 37.86 -3.71 13.02
CA GLU A 476 39.15 -4.41 12.98
C GLU A 476 39.02 -5.91 12.65
N ASN A 477 37.84 -6.50 12.84
CA ASN A 477 37.54 -7.91 12.56
C ASN A 477 36.92 -8.10 11.16
N GLU A 478 36.95 -7.06 10.32
CA GLU A 478 36.35 -7.04 8.98
C GLU A 478 34.83 -7.26 8.96
N LEU A 479 34.15 -7.05 10.08
CA LEU A 479 32.69 -7.08 10.12
C LEU A 479 32.13 -5.81 9.50
N ILE A 480 31.06 -5.95 8.74
CA ILE A 480 30.41 -4.84 8.03
C ILE A 480 29.32 -4.21 8.89
N GLY A 481 29.31 -2.88 8.88
CA GLY A 481 28.25 -2.01 9.39
C GLY A 481 27.90 -0.92 8.36
N PHE A 482 27.17 0.11 8.80
CA PHE A 482 26.79 1.25 7.96
C PHE A 482 26.96 2.59 8.67
N ALA A 483 27.46 3.58 7.95
CA ALA A 483 27.57 4.96 8.41
C ALA A 483 26.94 5.95 7.42
N ASP A 484 26.59 7.14 7.91
CA ASP A 484 26.09 8.25 7.09
C ASP A 484 27.24 9.15 6.55
N SER A 485 26.90 10.07 5.65
CA SER A 485 27.86 11.01 5.03
C SER A 485 28.55 11.98 6.00
N LEU A 486 28.16 12.00 7.27
CA LEU A 486 28.75 12.84 8.31
C LEU A 486 29.69 12.03 9.22
N GLY A 487 29.79 10.71 9.01
CA GLY A 487 30.61 9.81 9.82
C GLY A 487 29.90 9.26 11.05
N ASN A 488 28.56 9.38 11.14
CA ASN A 488 27.82 8.76 12.21
C ASN A 488 27.59 7.27 11.88
N VAL A 489 27.98 6.38 12.78
CA VAL A 489 27.69 4.94 12.66
C VAL A 489 26.20 4.71 12.91
N VAL A 490 25.47 4.33 11.87
CA VAL A 490 24.01 4.07 11.92
C VAL A 490 23.74 2.61 12.30
N ILE A 491 24.53 1.68 11.76
CA ILE A 491 24.48 0.27 12.13
C ILE A 491 25.90 -0.15 12.47
N LYS A 492 26.13 -0.58 13.71
CA LYS A 492 27.46 -1.03 14.14
C LYS A 492 27.91 -2.25 13.33
N PRO A 493 29.21 -2.35 12.99
CA PRO A 493 29.81 -3.56 12.43
C PRO A 493 29.37 -4.82 13.16
N GLN A 494 28.73 -5.74 12.44
CA GLN A 494 28.24 -7.01 12.97
C GLN A 494 27.97 -8.08 11.90
N PHE A 495 27.92 -7.70 10.62
CA PHE A 495 27.63 -8.62 9.53
C PHE A 495 28.92 -9.17 8.94
N LYS A 496 28.93 -10.44 8.53
CA LYS A 496 30.05 -10.97 7.76
C LYS A 496 30.10 -10.33 6.37
N PHE A 497 28.93 -10.07 5.77
CA PHE A 497 28.83 -9.28 4.56
C PHE A 497 27.48 -8.55 4.46
N ALA A 498 27.46 -7.43 3.74
CA ALA A 498 26.26 -6.67 3.43
C ALA A 498 26.33 -6.05 2.04
N PHE A 499 25.18 -6.05 1.34
CA PHE A 499 24.97 -5.27 0.13
C PHE A 499 24.53 -3.83 0.48
N PRO A 500 24.77 -2.84 -0.39
CA PRO A 500 24.25 -1.49 -0.20
C PRO A 500 22.71 -1.44 -0.11
N PHE A 501 22.17 -0.40 0.51
CA PHE A 501 20.73 -0.18 0.59
C PHE A 501 20.10 0.07 -0.79
N LYS A 502 18.95 -0.56 -1.03
CA LYS A 502 18.08 -0.34 -2.18
C LYS A 502 16.62 -0.55 -1.78
N ASN A 503 15.77 0.41 -2.12
CA ASN A 503 14.35 0.45 -1.75
C ASN A 503 14.14 0.34 -0.22
N GLY A 504 15.00 1.01 0.56
CA GLY A 504 14.93 1.02 2.03
C GLY A 504 15.38 -0.27 2.73
N LYS A 505 15.93 -1.25 1.99
CA LYS A 505 16.39 -2.54 2.51
C LYS A 505 17.83 -2.84 2.10
N ALA A 506 18.58 -3.55 2.94
CA ALA A 506 19.88 -4.11 2.60
C ALA A 506 19.88 -5.63 2.84
N ARG A 507 20.50 -6.38 1.92
CA ARG A 507 20.67 -7.84 2.05
C ARG A 507 21.97 -8.11 2.81
N ILE A 508 21.90 -8.89 3.88
CA ILE A 508 23.01 -9.14 4.80
C ILE A 508 23.18 -10.62 5.10
N THR A 509 24.34 -10.98 5.63
CA THR A 509 24.59 -12.31 6.18
C THR A 509 25.57 -12.24 7.35
N PHE A 510 25.40 -13.13 8.33
CA PHE A 510 26.29 -13.31 9.47
C PHE A 510 27.36 -14.39 9.23
N THR A 511 27.22 -15.16 8.16
CA THR A 511 28.05 -16.32 7.82
C THR A 511 28.41 -16.28 6.32
N GLY A 512 29.42 -17.05 5.91
CA GLY A 512 29.80 -17.18 4.50
C GLY A 512 31.21 -16.70 4.18
N GLU A 513 31.59 -16.91 2.91
CA GLU A 513 32.97 -16.75 2.43
C GLU A 513 32.99 -16.05 1.06
N LYS A 514 34.15 -15.47 0.75
CA LYS A 514 34.41 -14.80 -0.53
C LYS A 514 34.99 -15.82 -1.51
N THR A 515 34.30 -16.08 -2.61
CA THR A 515 34.69 -17.05 -3.64
C THR A 515 35.07 -16.33 -4.93
N ALA A 516 36.14 -16.76 -5.59
CA ALA A 516 36.56 -16.22 -6.89
C ALA A 516 35.65 -16.76 -8.01
N ILE A 517 35.21 -15.89 -8.91
CA ILE A 517 34.52 -16.27 -10.15
C ILE A 517 35.58 -16.60 -11.21
N SER A 518 35.24 -17.49 -12.15
CA SER A 518 36.09 -18.21 -13.13
C SER A 518 37.10 -17.40 -13.97
N ASN A 519 37.12 -16.08 -13.88
CA ASN A 519 38.07 -15.16 -14.52
C ASN A 519 39.05 -14.46 -13.54
N GLY A 520 39.04 -14.80 -12.26
CA GLY A 520 40.05 -14.39 -11.27
C GLY A 520 39.98 -12.94 -10.79
N GLU A 521 39.38 -12.04 -11.55
CA GLU A 521 39.25 -10.61 -11.21
C GLU A 521 38.04 -10.29 -10.33
N HIS A 522 36.98 -11.11 -10.40
CA HIS A 522 35.74 -10.89 -9.67
C HIS A 522 35.53 -11.92 -8.56
N HIS A 523 35.01 -11.44 -7.43
CA HIS A 523 34.71 -12.26 -6.28
C HIS A 523 33.24 -12.07 -5.88
N GLU A 524 32.58 -13.17 -5.54
CA GLU A 524 31.25 -13.16 -4.95
C GLU A 524 31.30 -13.57 -3.49
N TRP A 525 30.33 -13.10 -2.72
CA TRP A 525 30.10 -13.60 -1.36
C TRP A 525 29.04 -14.69 -1.42
N VAL A 526 29.42 -15.88 -0.98
CA VAL A 526 28.54 -17.04 -0.92
C VAL A 526 28.14 -17.29 0.52
N SER A 527 26.83 -17.36 0.76
CA SER A 527 26.25 -17.72 2.04
C SER A 527 24.91 -18.41 1.83
N ASN A 528 24.59 -19.36 2.70
CA ASN A 528 23.29 -20.03 2.73
C ASN A 528 22.26 -19.26 3.55
N GLU A 529 22.68 -18.24 4.29
CA GLU A 529 21.85 -17.52 5.27
C GLU A 529 21.82 -16.03 4.96
N TRP A 530 20.97 -15.65 3.99
CA TRP A 530 20.74 -14.25 3.67
C TRP A 530 19.48 -13.73 4.33
N GLN A 531 19.57 -12.54 4.90
CA GLN A 531 18.44 -11.84 5.50
C GLN A 531 18.37 -10.40 4.98
N TYR A 532 17.25 -9.73 5.23
CA TYR A 532 17.09 -8.31 4.91
C TYR A 532 16.98 -7.49 6.18
N ILE A 533 17.59 -6.31 6.18
CA ILE A 533 17.44 -5.31 7.24
C ILE A 533 16.89 -4.00 6.68
N ASN A 534 16.22 -3.23 7.52
CA ASN A 534 15.91 -1.83 7.24
C ASN A 534 17.08 -0.90 7.64
N LYS A 535 16.96 0.41 7.35
CA LYS A 535 17.99 1.42 7.68
C LYS A 535 18.28 1.60 9.18
N LYS A 536 17.45 1.03 10.06
CA LYS A 536 17.68 0.99 11.53
C LYS A 536 18.39 -0.30 11.97
N GLY A 537 18.76 -1.18 11.04
CA GLY A 537 19.38 -2.47 11.33
C GLY A 537 18.40 -3.55 11.82
N LYS A 538 17.09 -3.30 11.78
CA LYS A 538 16.09 -4.30 12.18
C LYS A 538 15.86 -5.30 11.04
N LEU A 539 15.92 -6.59 11.37
CA LEU A 539 15.57 -7.68 10.46
C LEU A 539 14.13 -7.53 9.96
N LEU A 540 13.95 -7.79 8.69
CA LEU A 540 12.67 -7.80 8.01
C LEU A 540 12.19 -9.25 7.87
N PRO A 541 10.86 -9.49 8.02
CA PRO A 541 10.28 -10.81 7.84
C PRO A 541 10.35 -11.30 6.39
#